data_AF-I0IME8-F1
#
_entry.id   AF-I0IME8-F1
#
_cell.length_a   1.000
_cell.length_b   1.000
_cell.length_c   1.000
_cell.angle_alpha   90.00
_cell.angle_beta   90.00
_cell.angle_gamma   90.00
#
_symmetry.space_group_name_H-M   'P 1'
#
loop_
_entity.id
_entity.type
_entity.pdbx_description
1 polymer ?
#
loop_
_entity_poly.entity_id
_entity_poly.type
_entity_poly.pdbx_seq_one_letter_code
_entity_poly.pdbx_strand_id
1 'polypeptide(L)'
;MLYPIHHPRTILAEQLVGMENASKQLFQNLLGIRTGLNPLPTLIEGFRGTGKTSLALAAWQKLNTPPFPIHSAPCHLVQIAREGIHDIVPLIDVLSETTAPSIILIDDLYFREGDPLLHTFRGILDGGIMEFPSHVALIVTSNHRHLLEERHSLREDAIRSSEIIDETMALSDRFGLTISTWEPDMKVYMQIVLYKLVEEGAIGSIPADWEKEFSLFENLEWVVGRSDHKTPLSEIFMMAKKFALERGSRSGRTATLFAKMVRRGLIENWKEPQ
;
A
#
# COMPACT_ATOMS: atom_id res chain seq x y z
N MET A 1 10.41 8.84 22.73
CA MET A 1 11.75 8.67 22.13
C MET A 1 11.57 8.03 20.77
N LEU A 2 12.02 8.68 19.69
CA LEU A 2 12.02 8.12 18.34
C LEU A 2 13.33 7.35 18.14
N TYR A 3 13.26 6.19 17.49
CA TYR A 3 14.43 5.37 17.19
C TYR A 3 14.61 5.24 15.68
N PRO A 4 15.84 5.40 15.16
CA PRO A 4 16.09 5.25 13.73
C PRO A 4 15.95 3.79 13.28
N ILE A 5 15.35 3.59 12.11
CA ILE A 5 15.37 2.30 11.42
C ILE A 5 16.62 2.26 10.53
N HIS A 6 17.63 1.47 10.93
CA HIS A 6 18.90 1.38 10.20
C HIS A 6 18.82 0.60 8.88
N HIS A 7 17.85 -0.32 8.77
CA HIS A 7 17.67 -1.16 7.58
C HIS A 7 16.20 -1.17 7.15
N PRO A 8 15.71 -0.06 6.57
CA PRO A 8 14.35 0.00 6.09
C PRO A 8 14.16 -1.01 4.96
N ARG A 9 12.98 -1.64 4.93
CA ARG A 9 12.60 -2.53 3.84
C ARG A 9 12.66 -1.75 2.51
N THR A 10 13.30 -2.36 1.51
CA THR A 10 13.35 -1.79 0.16
C THR A 10 12.21 -2.32 -0.70
N ILE A 11 11.55 -1.41 -1.41
CA ILE A 11 10.46 -1.70 -2.34
C ILE A 11 10.71 -0.84 -3.57
N LEU A 12 11.13 -1.50 -4.65
CA LEU A 12 11.35 -0.82 -5.91
C LEU A 12 9.99 -0.44 -6.53
N ALA A 13 9.94 0.69 -7.24
CA ALA A 13 8.69 1.19 -7.83
C ALA A 13 8.08 0.19 -8.82
N GLU A 14 8.94 -0.57 -9.51
CA GLU A 14 8.58 -1.62 -10.47
C GLU A 14 7.86 -2.81 -9.79
N GLN A 15 7.97 -2.94 -8.47
CA GLN A 15 7.27 -3.97 -7.69
C GLN A 15 5.83 -3.58 -7.35
N LEU A 16 5.43 -2.33 -7.60
CA LEU A 16 4.06 -1.83 -7.37
C LEU A 16 3.19 -1.97 -8.62
N VAL A 17 3.13 -3.19 -9.15
CA VAL A 17 2.39 -3.52 -10.37
C VAL A 17 0.90 -3.15 -10.23
N GLY A 18 0.37 -2.42 -11.20
CA GLY A 18 -1.02 -1.96 -11.20
C GLY A 18 -1.28 -0.75 -10.30
N MET A 19 -0.23 -0.16 -9.72
CA MET A 19 -0.29 1.03 -8.87
C MET A 19 0.50 2.21 -9.47
N GLU A 20 0.76 2.21 -10.78
CA GLU A 20 1.61 3.20 -11.46
C GLU A 20 1.04 4.61 -11.31
N ASN A 21 -0.27 4.77 -11.48
CA ASN A 21 -0.95 6.06 -11.30
C ASN A 21 -0.93 6.52 -9.83
N ALA A 22 -1.20 5.61 -8.89
CA ALA A 22 -1.14 5.88 -7.46
C ALA A 22 0.29 6.31 -7.03
N SER A 23 1.31 5.61 -7.52
CA SER A 23 2.73 5.92 -7.29
C SER A 23 3.10 7.28 -7.86
N LYS A 24 2.64 7.59 -9.08
CA LYS A 24 2.86 8.89 -9.71
C LYS A 24 2.22 10.03 -8.90
N GLN A 25 0.95 9.90 -8.52
CA GLN A 25 0.23 10.93 -7.75
C GLN A 25 0.88 11.17 -6.39
N LEU A 26 1.16 10.10 -5.64
CA LEU A 26 1.81 10.21 -4.34
C LEU A 26 3.18 10.88 -4.46
N PHE A 27 3.99 10.43 -5.41
CA PHE A 27 5.32 11.01 -5.61
C PHE A 27 5.27 12.49 -6.02
N GLN A 28 4.31 12.87 -6.87
CA GLN A 28 4.14 14.28 -7.27
C GLN A 28 3.76 15.16 -6.08
N ASN A 29 2.87 14.69 -5.21
CA ASN A 29 2.53 15.40 -3.97
C ASN A 29 3.75 15.54 -3.04
N LEU A 30 4.46 14.43 -2.81
CA LEU A 30 5.64 14.42 -1.94
C LEU A 30 6.87 15.11 -2.55
N LEU A 31 6.87 15.45 -3.83
CA LEU A 31 7.91 16.31 -4.38
C LEU A 31 7.88 17.70 -3.73
N GLY A 32 6.71 18.12 -3.25
CA GLY A 32 6.52 19.40 -2.57
C GLY A 32 7.46 19.61 -1.39
N ILE A 33 7.67 18.57 -0.56
CA ILE A 33 8.58 18.66 0.61
C ILE A 33 10.05 18.86 0.23
N ARG A 34 10.42 18.61 -1.03
CA ARG A 34 11.76 18.88 -1.57
C ARG A 34 11.84 20.27 -2.21
N THR A 35 10.73 20.78 -2.73
CA THR A 35 10.68 22.02 -3.53
C THR A 35 10.04 23.20 -2.81
N GLY A 36 9.65 23.04 -1.54
CA GLY A 36 9.03 24.08 -0.72
C GLY A 36 7.53 24.30 -0.98
N LEU A 37 6.84 23.31 -1.56
CA LEU A 37 5.38 23.32 -1.65
C LEU A 37 4.81 22.49 -0.51
N ASN A 38 3.82 23.03 0.19
CA ASN A 38 3.14 22.30 1.27
C ASN A 38 2.49 21.03 0.70
N PRO A 39 2.91 19.83 1.15
CA PRO A 39 2.32 18.59 0.68
C PRO A 39 0.88 18.47 1.19
N LEU A 40 0.01 17.89 0.37
CA LEU A 40 -1.35 17.58 0.77
C LEU A 40 -1.34 16.40 1.77
N PRO A 41 -2.01 16.49 2.93
CA PRO A 41 -2.25 15.34 3.78
C PRO A 41 -2.87 14.22 2.94
N THR A 42 -2.25 13.04 2.95
CA THR A 42 -2.60 11.96 2.04
C THR A 42 -3.21 10.77 2.78
N LEU A 43 -4.41 10.35 2.37
CA LEU A 43 -5.03 9.09 2.78
C LEU A 43 -4.80 8.04 1.69
N ILE A 44 -4.23 6.89 2.06
CA ILE A 44 -4.11 5.72 1.20
C ILE A 44 -5.04 4.64 1.77
N GLU A 45 -6.12 4.34 1.06
CA GLU A 45 -7.14 3.40 1.52
C GLU A 45 -7.20 2.13 0.65
N GLY A 46 -7.87 1.10 1.15
CA GLY A 46 -8.12 -0.13 0.39
C GLY A 46 -7.88 -1.40 1.19
N PHE A 47 -8.07 -2.56 0.57
CA PHE A 47 -8.05 -3.83 1.30
C PHE A 47 -6.67 -4.22 1.86
N ARG A 48 -6.65 -5.15 2.81
CA ARG A 48 -5.41 -5.63 3.39
C ARG A 48 -4.52 -6.28 2.33
N GLY A 49 -3.24 -5.91 2.30
CA GLY A 49 -2.25 -6.50 1.40
C GLY A 49 -2.24 -5.97 -0.04
N THR A 50 -3.02 -4.93 -0.36
CA THR A 50 -3.02 -4.24 -1.66
C THR A 50 -1.81 -3.31 -1.88
N GLY A 51 -0.88 -3.22 -0.92
CA GLY A 51 0.37 -2.46 -1.09
C GLY A 51 0.34 -1.01 -0.63
N LYS A 52 -0.60 -0.59 0.24
CA LYS A 52 -0.68 0.79 0.77
C LYS A 52 0.61 1.28 1.44
N THR A 53 1.09 0.54 2.44
CA THR A 53 2.36 0.85 3.12
C THR A 53 3.54 0.73 2.15
N SER A 54 3.47 -0.23 1.23
CA SER A 54 4.49 -0.41 0.18
C SER A 54 4.58 0.80 -0.76
N LEU A 55 3.45 1.40 -1.08
CA LEU A 55 3.35 2.60 -1.91
C LEU A 55 4.02 3.81 -1.22
N ALA A 56 3.74 4.01 0.07
CA ALA A 56 4.40 5.04 0.87
C ALA A 56 5.92 4.84 0.96
N LEU A 57 6.35 3.60 1.20
CA LEU A 57 7.79 3.25 1.26
C LEU A 57 8.48 3.49 -0.08
N ALA A 58 7.90 3.05 -1.20
CA ALA A 58 8.50 3.26 -2.52
C ALA A 58 8.61 4.75 -2.87
N ALA A 59 7.60 5.56 -2.52
CA ALA A 59 7.65 7.01 -2.74
C ALA A 59 8.73 7.68 -1.88
N TRP A 60 8.85 7.30 -0.61
CA TRP A 60 9.93 7.75 0.28
C TRP A 60 11.32 7.36 -0.27
N GLN A 61 11.50 6.15 -0.76
CA GLN A 61 12.75 5.71 -1.37
C GLN A 61 13.07 6.52 -2.62
N LYS A 62 12.07 6.77 -3.48
CA LYS A 62 12.23 7.57 -4.69
C LYS A 62 12.67 9.01 -4.39
N LEU A 63 12.21 9.60 -3.27
CA LEU A 63 12.67 10.92 -2.81
C LEU A 63 14.11 10.91 -2.30
N ASN A 64 14.68 9.75 -2.02
CA ASN A 64 16.07 9.57 -1.57
C ASN A 64 17.00 9.07 -2.69
N THR A 65 16.49 8.82 -3.89
CA THR A 65 17.28 8.44 -5.08
C THR A 65 17.46 9.62 -6.04
N PRO A 66 18.48 9.61 -6.94
CA PRO A 66 18.67 10.64 -7.96
C PRO A 66 17.38 10.92 -8.78
N PRO A 67 17.13 12.16 -9.24
CA PRO A 67 18.09 13.25 -9.46
C PRO A 67 18.34 14.17 -8.27
N PHE A 68 17.78 13.89 -7.10
CA PHE A 68 18.08 14.70 -5.91
C PHE A 68 19.58 14.57 -5.57
N PRO A 69 20.29 15.70 -5.35
CA PRO A 69 21.72 15.67 -5.11
C PRO A 69 22.07 14.74 -3.96
N ILE A 70 23.15 13.96 -4.09
CA ILE A 70 23.70 13.10 -3.02
C ILE A 70 24.02 13.93 -1.76
N HIS A 71 24.26 15.23 -1.93
CA HIS A 71 24.54 16.19 -0.84
C HIS A 71 23.28 16.86 -0.26
N SER A 72 22.08 16.57 -0.77
CA SER A 72 20.84 17.04 -0.13
C SER A 72 20.55 16.24 1.14
N ALA A 73 19.93 16.87 2.13
CA ALA A 73 19.51 16.16 3.35
C ALA A 73 18.63 14.96 2.97
N PRO A 74 18.81 13.78 3.56
CA PRO A 74 17.94 12.64 3.30
C PRO A 74 16.51 12.96 3.75
N CYS A 75 15.54 12.40 3.03
CA CYS A 75 14.16 12.42 3.47
C CYS A 75 13.99 11.40 4.59
N HIS A 76 13.50 11.81 5.75
CA HIS A 76 13.20 10.91 6.87
C HIS A 76 11.81 10.30 6.73
N LEU A 77 11.64 9.08 7.24
CA LEU A 77 10.35 8.43 7.40
C LEU A 77 10.13 8.13 8.89
N VAL A 78 9.07 8.70 9.46
CA VAL A 78 8.69 8.53 10.86
C VAL A 78 7.37 7.76 10.88
N GLN A 79 7.43 6.50 11.30
CA GLN A 79 6.23 5.69 11.48
C GLN A 79 5.63 5.92 12.87
N ILE A 80 4.33 6.19 12.90
CA ILE A 80 3.55 6.37 14.13
C ILE A 80 2.44 5.32 14.14
N ALA A 81 2.31 4.62 15.27
CA ALA A 81 1.16 3.75 15.52
C ALA A 81 -0.06 4.61 15.91
N ARG A 82 -1.27 4.06 15.78
CA ARG A 82 -2.51 4.76 16.15
C ARG A 82 -2.46 5.37 17.56
N GLU A 83 -1.89 4.66 18.52
CA GLU A 83 -1.79 5.12 19.91
C GLU A 83 -0.87 6.35 20.06
N GLY A 84 0.04 6.56 19.11
CA GLY A 84 0.98 7.68 19.07
C GLY A 84 0.44 8.92 18.34
N ILE A 85 -0.85 8.99 18.00
CA ILE A 85 -1.43 10.19 17.35
C ILE A 85 -1.21 11.46 18.19
N HIS A 86 -1.23 11.36 19.51
CA HIS A 86 -0.94 12.49 20.40
C HIS A 86 0.50 12.98 20.28
N ASP A 87 1.43 12.14 19.84
CA ASP A 87 2.84 12.48 19.66
C ASP A 87 3.10 13.24 18.35
N ILE A 88 2.12 13.31 17.44
CA ILE A 88 2.26 14.06 16.18
C ILE A 88 2.50 15.54 16.45
N VAL A 89 1.80 16.10 17.44
CA VAL A 89 1.92 17.51 17.79
C VAL A 89 3.35 17.86 18.22
N PRO A 90 3.91 17.25 19.30
CA PRO A 90 5.29 17.52 19.69
C PRO A 90 6.32 17.08 18.63
N LEU A 91 6.00 16.11 17.78
CA LEU A 91 6.86 15.75 16.66
C LEU A 91 6.98 16.88 15.63
N ILE A 92 5.87 17.54 15.30
CA ILE A 92 5.88 18.67 14.36
C ILE A 92 6.74 19.81 14.91
N ASP A 93 6.67 20.10 16.21
CA ASP A 93 7.54 21.11 16.84
C ASP A 93 9.03 20.78 16.61
N VAL A 94 9.42 19.53 16.87
CA VAL A 94 10.80 19.06 16.64
C VAL A 94 11.18 19.13 15.16
N LEU A 95 10.29 18.73 14.26
CA LEU A 95 10.56 18.76 12.82
C LEU A 95 10.65 20.18 12.27
N SER A 96 9.96 21.14 12.89
CA SER A 96 9.99 22.57 12.54
C SER A 96 11.34 23.21 12.83
N GLU A 97 12.12 22.66 13.76
CA GLU A 97 13.50 23.10 14.05
C GLU A 97 14.52 22.59 13.00
N THR A 98 14.09 21.79 12.03
CA THR A 98 14.93 21.23 10.98
C THR A 98 14.45 21.65 9.60
N THR A 99 15.27 21.46 8.57
CA THR A 99 14.89 21.62 7.16
C THR A 99 14.93 20.30 6.39
N ALA A 100 15.09 19.18 7.10
CA ALA A 100 15.22 17.87 6.48
C ALA A 100 13.83 17.36 6.06
N PRO A 101 13.61 17.06 4.76
CA PRO A 101 12.32 16.57 4.29
C PRO A 101 11.88 15.36 5.10
N SER A 102 10.64 15.32 5.56
CA SER A 102 10.17 14.27 6.47
C SER A 102 8.78 13.80 6.09
N ILE A 103 8.54 12.50 6.18
CA ILE A 103 7.23 11.88 6.00
C ILE A 103 6.82 11.26 7.33
N ILE A 104 5.69 11.70 7.87
CA ILE A 104 5.00 11.06 8.98
C ILE A 104 4.03 10.04 8.38
N LEU A 105 4.20 8.77 8.74
CA LEU A 105 3.35 7.67 8.27
C LEU A 105 2.56 7.09 9.45
N ILE A 106 1.24 7.22 9.42
CA ILE A 106 0.33 6.49 10.31
C ILE A 106 -0.17 5.27 9.57
N ASP A 107 0.24 4.07 10.01
CA ASP A 107 -0.12 2.82 9.32
C ASP A 107 -1.34 2.15 9.96
N ASP A 108 -2.26 1.69 9.13
CA ASP A 108 -3.50 0.98 9.51
C ASP A 108 -4.38 1.75 10.49
N LEU A 109 -4.65 3.03 10.17
CA LEU A 109 -5.50 3.89 10.98
C LEU A 109 -6.97 3.54 10.77
N TYR A 110 -7.66 3.31 11.89
CA TYR A 110 -9.11 3.23 11.96
C TYR A 110 -9.57 3.73 13.34
N PHE A 111 -10.75 4.32 13.38
CA PHE A 111 -11.38 4.86 14.58
C PHE A 111 -12.67 4.12 14.87
N ARG A 112 -13.03 4.10 16.14
CA ARG A 112 -14.35 3.65 16.59
C ARG A 112 -15.22 4.85 16.91
N GLU A 113 -16.52 4.64 16.93
CA GLU A 113 -17.46 5.62 17.46
C GLU A 113 -17.09 5.99 18.90
N GLY A 114 -17.00 7.30 19.18
CA GLY A 114 -16.59 7.82 20.48
C GLY A 114 -15.08 7.68 20.79
N ASP A 115 -14.26 7.32 19.81
CA ASP A 115 -12.81 7.25 19.99
C ASP A 115 -12.24 8.65 20.29
N PRO A 116 -11.62 8.88 21.47
CA PRO A 116 -11.05 10.18 21.80
C PRO A 116 -9.95 10.63 20.83
N LEU A 117 -9.27 9.68 20.16
CA LEU A 117 -8.25 10.00 19.16
C LEU A 117 -8.83 10.68 17.92
N LEU A 118 -10.11 10.49 17.62
CA LEU A 118 -10.78 11.08 16.47
C LEU A 118 -10.77 12.61 16.54
N HIS A 119 -11.10 13.17 17.72
CA HIS A 119 -11.11 14.62 17.92
C HIS A 119 -9.69 15.20 17.79
N THR A 120 -8.69 14.55 18.38
CA THR A 120 -7.29 14.96 18.24
C THR A 120 -6.84 14.93 16.79
N PHE A 121 -7.13 13.85 16.07
CA PHE A 121 -6.72 13.69 14.68
C PHE A 121 -7.43 14.68 13.75
N ARG A 122 -8.72 14.97 13.96
CA ARG A 122 -9.46 16.03 13.27
C ARG A 122 -8.79 17.40 13.44
N GLY A 123 -8.37 17.73 14.65
CA GLY A 123 -7.66 18.99 14.94
C GLY A 123 -6.30 19.11 14.26
N ILE A 124 -5.59 17.99 14.09
CA ILE A 124 -4.32 17.94 13.34
C ILE A 124 -4.57 18.21 11.84
N LEU A 125 -5.62 17.63 11.25
CA LEU A 125 -5.93 17.82 9.83
C LEU A 125 -6.46 19.21 9.48
N ASP A 126 -7.26 19.84 10.36
CA ASP A 126 -7.83 21.17 10.11
C ASP A 126 -6.80 22.31 10.13
N GLY A 127 -5.57 22.04 10.58
CA GLY A 127 -4.56 23.08 10.77
C GLY A 127 -4.91 24.11 11.86
N GLY A 128 -6.03 23.92 12.58
CA GLY A 128 -6.51 24.85 13.60
C GLY A 128 -5.65 24.87 14.87
N ILE A 129 -4.87 23.81 15.10
CA ILE A 129 -3.97 23.70 16.26
C ILE A 129 -2.52 24.02 15.84
N MET A 130 -2.09 23.64 14.63
CA MET A 130 -0.74 23.89 14.10
C MET A 130 -0.70 23.82 12.57
N GLU A 131 0.26 24.52 11.97
CA GLU A 131 0.58 24.41 10.54
C GLU A 131 1.73 23.42 10.34
N PHE A 132 1.58 22.48 9.40
CA PHE A 132 2.67 21.58 9.02
C PHE A 132 3.76 22.38 8.29
N PRO A 133 5.05 22.23 8.65
CA PRO A 133 6.14 22.80 7.88
C PRO A 133 6.11 22.29 6.44
N SER A 134 6.51 23.15 5.49
CA SER A 134 6.46 22.83 4.06
C SER A 134 7.30 21.61 3.66
N HIS A 135 8.28 21.22 4.49
CA HIS A 135 9.12 20.04 4.31
C HIS A 135 8.60 18.77 5.04
N VAL A 136 7.41 18.81 5.65
CA VAL A 136 6.82 17.67 6.37
C VAL A 136 5.51 17.22 5.72
N ALA A 137 5.44 15.95 5.34
CA ALA A 137 4.23 15.34 4.77
C ALA A 137 3.56 14.38 5.77
N LEU A 138 2.23 14.36 5.78
CA LEU A 138 1.44 13.37 6.51
C LEU A 138 0.85 12.35 5.53
N ILE A 139 1.14 11.07 5.75
CA ILE A 139 0.53 9.94 5.05
C ILE A 139 -0.17 9.06 6.08
N VAL A 140 -1.42 8.70 5.77
CA VAL A 140 -2.20 7.76 6.56
C VAL A 140 -2.59 6.58 5.68
N THR A 141 -2.41 5.36 6.14
CA THR A 141 -2.97 4.18 5.48
C THR A 141 -4.18 3.65 6.24
N SER A 142 -5.20 3.18 5.54
CA SER A 142 -6.37 2.55 6.15
C SER A 142 -6.79 1.29 5.38
N ASN A 143 -7.11 0.22 6.12
CA ASN A 143 -7.71 -0.97 5.55
C ASN A 143 -9.22 -0.81 5.23
N HIS A 144 -9.81 0.29 5.68
CA HIS A 144 -11.21 0.64 5.49
C HIS A 144 -11.30 1.83 4.52
N ARG A 145 -12.28 1.86 3.62
CA ARG A 145 -12.52 3.02 2.71
C ARG A 145 -12.97 4.30 3.44
N HIS A 146 -13.08 4.18 4.74
CA HIS A 146 -13.69 5.08 5.68
C HIS A 146 -12.91 4.90 6.97
N LEU A 147 -12.36 5.98 7.53
CA LEU A 147 -11.51 5.89 8.72
C LEU A 147 -12.29 5.49 9.99
N LEU A 148 -13.61 5.34 9.93
CA LEU A 148 -14.46 4.88 11.03
C LEU A 148 -14.99 3.46 10.77
N GLU A 149 -15.07 2.66 11.83
CA GLU A 149 -15.67 1.33 11.81
C GLU A 149 -17.20 1.44 11.63
N GLU A 150 -17.70 1.09 10.44
CA GLU A 150 -19.14 0.94 10.20
C GLU A 150 -19.68 -0.21 11.07
N ARG A 151 -20.53 0.09 12.05
CA ARG A 151 -21.27 -0.96 12.77
C ARG A 151 -22.27 -1.62 11.83
N HIS A 152 -21.94 -2.80 11.31
CA HIS A 152 -22.90 -3.66 10.61
C HIS A 152 -23.94 -4.31 11.54
N SER A 153 -23.93 -4.01 12.84
CA SER A 153 -24.92 -4.53 13.77
C SER A 153 -26.23 -3.74 13.71
N LEU A 154 -27.17 -4.33 12.98
CA LEU A 154 -28.61 -4.29 13.21
C LEU A 154 -29.34 -3.00 12.81
N ARG A 155 -30.20 -3.19 11.79
CA ARG A 155 -31.49 -2.60 11.41
C ARG A 155 -32.31 -1.75 12.40
N GLU A 156 -31.78 -1.24 13.51
CA GLU A 156 -32.59 -0.57 14.53
C GLU A 156 -32.47 0.96 14.53
N ASP A 157 -31.41 1.58 14.00
CA ASP A 157 -31.31 3.06 13.91
C ASP A 157 -30.71 3.54 12.59
N ALA A 158 -31.55 3.81 11.58
CA ALA A 158 -31.14 4.38 10.29
C ALA A 158 -30.55 5.80 10.40
N ILE A 159 -30.92 6.54 11.45
CA ILE A 159 -30.48 7.93 11.67
C ILE A 159 -29.04 7.97 12.23
N ARG A 160 -28.72 7.08 13.18
CA ARG A 160 -27.35 6.97 13.72
C ARG A 160 -26.36 6.47 12.68
N SER A 161 -26.81 5.59 11.78
CA SER A 161 -25.97 5.11 10.68
C SER A 161 -25.69 6.21 9.64
N SER A 162 -26.65 7.11 9.35
CA SER A 162 -26.37 8.28 8.51
C SER A 162 -25.42 9.29 9.17
N GLU A 163 -25.57 9.56 10.47
CA GLU A 163 -24.66 10.48 11.18
C GLU A 163 -23.21 9.96 11.21
N ILE A 164 -23.01 8.66 11.37
CA ILE A 164 -21.67 8.03 11.31
C ILE A 164 -21.08 8.13 9.89
N ILE A 165 -21.90 7.94 8.85
CA ILE A 165 -21.46 8.09 7.45
C ILE A 165 -21.06 9.55 7.17
N ASP A 166 -21.84 10.52 7.61
CA ASP A 166 -21.54 11.95 7.42
C ASP A 166 -20.26 12.35 8.17
N GLU A 167 -20.06 11.87 9.40
CA GLU A 167 -18.83 12.08 10.17
C GLU A 167 -17.59 11.44 9.55
N THR A 168 -17.78 10.32 8.84
CA THR A 168 -16.75 9.58 8.13
C THR A 168 -16.32 10.31 6.86
N MET A 169 -17.29 10.74 6.04
CA MET A 169 -17.02 11.54 4.86
C MET A 169 -16.35 12.85 5.25
N ALA A 170 -16.84 13.50 6.32
CA ALA A 170 -16.26 14.75 6.82
C ALA A 170 -14.79 14.63 7.27
N LEU A 171 -14.35 13.47 7.75
CA LEU A 171 -12.93 13.25 8.08
C LEU A 171 -12.10 12.95 6.84
N SER A 172 -12.59 12.07 5.96
CA SER A 172 -11.90 11.71 4.72
C SER A 172 -11.76 12.91 3.77
N ASP A 173 -12.75 13.80 3.73
CA ASP A 173 -12.74 15.03 2.90
C ASP A 173 -11.68 16.05 3.33
N ARG A 174 -11.10 15.90 4.52
CA ARG A 174 -10.02 16.76 5.03
C ARG A 174 -8.63 16.35 4.52
N PHE A 175 -8.53 15.20 3.87
CA PHE A 175 -7.31 14.84 3.16
C PHE A 175 -7.29 15.53 1.80
N GLY A 176 -6.23 16.28 1.52
CA GLY A 176 -6.06 16.93 0.23
C GLY A 176 -5.78 15.96 -0.92
N LEU A 177 -5.33 14.74 -0.61
CA LEU A 177 -5.13 13.66 -1.58
C LEU A 177 -5.63 12.32 -1.01
N THR A 178 -6.53 11.67 -1.73
CA THR A 178 -7.01 10.31 -1.40
C THR A 178 -6.64 9.35 -2.52
N ILE A 179 -5.94 8.26 -2.16
CA ILE A 179 -5.49 7.22 -3.09
C ILE A 179 -6.11 5.90 -2.68
N SER A 180 -7.02 5.38 -3.51
CA SER A 180 -7.64 4.09 -3.28
C SER A 180 -6.87 2.96 -3.96
N THR A 181 -6.59 1.90 -3.20
CA THR A 181 -5.93 0.68 -3.67
C THR A 181 -6.93 -0.47 -3.72
N TRP A 182 -6.85 -1.27 -4.77
CA TRP A 182 -7.83 -2.30 -5.07
C TRP A 182 -7.18 -3.69 -5.03
N GLU A 183 -7.99 -4.72 -4.86
CA GLU A 183 -7.51 -6.06 -5.13
C GLU A 183 -7.17 -6.16 -6.62
N PRO A 184 -5.97 -6.64 -7.00
CA PRO A 184 -5.60 -6.72 -8.40
C PRO A 184 -6.49 -7.72 -9.14
N ASP A 185 -6.71 -7.43 -10.42
CA ASP A 185 -7.30 -8.42 -11.32
C ASP A 185 -6.37 -9.63 -11.49
N MET A 186 -6.85 -10.67 -12.18
CA MET A 186 -6.07 -11.90 -12.33
C MET A 186 -4.76 -11.67 -13.09
N LYS A 187 -4.76 -10.83 -14.13
CA LYS A 187 -3.57 -10.54 -14.94
C LYS A 187 -2.51 -9.83 -14.11
N VAL A 188 -2.90 -8.76 -13.41
CA VAL A 188 -2.03 -8.01 -12.50
C VAL A 188 -1.52 -8.91 -11.37
N TYR A 189 -2.38 -9.75 -10.80
CA TYR A 189 -1.98 -10.71 -9.78
C TYR A 189 -0.93 -11.71 -10.29
N MET A 190 -1.11 -12.27 -11.51
CA MET A 190 -0.11 -13.16 -12.11
C MET A 190 1.22 -12.44 -12.37
N GLN A 191 1.17 -11.19 -12.80
CA GLN A 191 2.37 -10.39 -12.95
C GLN A 191 3.10 -10.21 -11.61
N ILE A 192 2.38 -9.87 -10.53
CA ILE A 192 2.95 -9.78 -9.18
C ILE A 192 3.56 -11.13 -8.75
N VAL A 193 2.89 -12.25 -9.01
CA VAL A 193 3.41 -13.60 -8.72
C VAL A 193 4.73 -13.84 -9.44
N LEU A 194 4.82 -13.55 -10.74
CA LEU A 194 6.06 -13.72 -11.51
C LEU A 194 7.19 -12.85 -10.94
N TYR A 195 6.93 -11.58 -10.63
CA TYR A 195 7.92 -10.73 -9.96
C TYR A 195 8.40 -11.32 -8.63
N LYS A 196 7.50 -11.85 -7.81
CA LYS A 196 7.86 -12.46 -6.51
C LYS A 196 8.61 -13.77 -6.66
N LEU A 197 8.31 -14.57 -7.68
CA LEU A 197 9.07 -15.77 -7.99
C LEU A 197 10.51 -15.43 -8.41
N VAL A 198 10.71 -14.39 -9.22
CA VAL A 198 12.07 -13.90 -9.56
C VAL A 198 12.79 -13.38 -8.31
N GLU A 199 12.12 -12.54 -7.51
CA GLU A 199 12.70 -11.97 -6.28
C GLU A 199 13.17 -13.04 -5.28
N GLU A 200 12.39 -14.10 -5.09
CA GLU A 200 12.74 -15.22 -4.20
C GLU A 200 13.72 -16.22 -4.85
N GLY A 201 14.11 -16.01 -6.11
CA GLY A 201 15.00 -16.90 -6.86
C GLY A 201 14.38 -18.27 -7.17
N ALA A 202 13.05 -18.32 -7.31
CA ALA A 202 12.31 -19.52 -7.72
C ALA A 202 12.27 -19.70 -9.24
N ILE A 203 12.45 -18.61 -10.00
CA ILE A 203 12.67 -18.59 -11.45
C ILE A 203 13.72 -17.53 -11.79
N GLY A 204 14.46 -17.69 -12.89
CA GLY A 204 15.57 -16.79 -13.24
C GLY A 204 15.15 -15.40 -13.74
N SER A 205 14.03 -15.30 -14.47
CA SER A 205 13.48 -14.06 -15.00
C SER A 205 11.99 -14.21 -15.30
N ILE A 206 11.30 -13.09 -15.56
CA ILE A 206 9.92 -13.12 -16.04
C ILE A 206 9.95 -13.58 -17.51
N PRO A 207 9.23 -14.66 -17.89
CA PRO A 207 9.16 -15.11 -19.29
C PRO A 207 8.62 -14.00 -20.21
N ALA A 208 9.26 -13.77 -21.36
CA ALA A 208 8.93 -12.64 -22.23
C ALA A 208 7.51 -12.71 -22.84
N ASP A 209 7.00 -13.91 -23.04
CA ASP A 209 5.70 -14.20 -23.63
C ASP A 209 4.60 -14.49 -22.60
N TRP A 210 4.84 -14.19 -21.31
CA TRP A 210 3.91 -14.52 -20.24
C TRP A 210 2.51 -13.94 -20.43
N GLU A 211 2.38 -12.77 -21.03
CA GLU A 211 1.06 -12.16 -21.30
C GLU A 211 0.26 -12.94 -22.34
N LYS A 212 0.95 -13.45 -23.36
CA LYS A 212 0.34 -14.28 -24.40
C LYS A 212 -0.09 -15.61 -23.82
N GLU A 213 0.77 -16.25 -23.03
CA GLU A 213 0.45 -17.48 -22.32
C GLU A 213 -0.69 -17.30 -21.32
N PHE A 214 -0.70 -16.19 -20.56
CA PHE A 214 -1.79 -15.89 -19.64
C PHE A 214 -3.12 -15.71 -20.37
N SER A 215 -3.11 -15.02 -21.51
CA SER A 215 -4.31 -14.86 -22.34
C SER A 215 -4.84 -16.20 -22.85
N LEU A 216 -3.96 -17.14 -23.21
CA LEU A 216 -4.36 -18.50 -23.59
C LEU A 216 -4.94 -19.24 -22.38
N PHE A 217 -4.26 -19.19 -21.23
CA PHE A 217 -4.71 -19.80 -19.98
C PHE A 217 -6.11 -19.32 -19.57
N GLU A 218 -6.34 -18.01 -19.55
CA GLU A 218 -7.62 -17.41 -19.15
C GLU A 218 -8.77 -17.81 -20.10
N ASN A 219 -8.49 -17.90 -21.40
CA ASN A 219 -9.46 -18.34 -22.40
C ASN A 219 -9.75 -19.86 -22.32
N LEU A 220 -8.74 -20.66 -21.96
CA LEU A 220 -8.86 -22.12 -21.85
C LEU A 220 -9.62 -22.56 -20.60
N GLU A 221 -9.71 -21.74 -19.55
CA GLU A 221 -10.56 -22.03 -18.38
C GLU A 221 -12.06 -22.09 -18.71
N TRP A 222 -12.51 -21.49 -19.82
CA TRP A 222 -13.87 -21.67 -20.35
C TRP A 222 -14.08 -22.96 -21.13
N VAL A 223 -13.02 -23.69 -21.46
CA VAL A 223 -13.06 -24.98 -22.16
C VAL A 223 -12.75 -26.10 -21.17
N VAL A 224 -13.76 -26.42 -20.36
CA VAL A 224 -13.72 -27.57 -19.44
C VAL A 224 -13.31 -28.83 -20.21
N GLY A 225 -12.13 -29.39 -19.87
CA GLY A 225 -11.87 -30.82 -20.06
C GLY A 225 -10.84 -31.28 -21.09
N ARG A 226 -9.88 -30.45 -21.57
CA ARG A 226 -8.76 -30.97 -22.40
C ARG A 226 -7.38 -30.53 -21.93
N SER A 227 -6.65 -31.52 -21.45
CA SER A 227 -5.31 -31.51 -20.89
C SER A 227 -4.24 -31.73 -21.96
N ASP A 228 -4.11 -30.84 -22.96
CA ASP A 228 -3.08 -31.00 -24.01
C ASP A 228 -2.17 -29.77 -24.21
N HIS A 229 -2.36 -28.67 -23.47
CA HIS A 229 -1.47 -27.49 -23.50
C HIS A 229 -1.01 -27.14 -22.08
N LYS A 230 -0.19 -28.00 -21.49
CA LYS A 230 0.51 -27.70 -20.23
C LYS A 230 1.91 -27.17 -20.55
N THR A 231 2.04 -25.85 -20.64
CA THR A 231 3.35 -25.20 -20.55
C THR A 231 3.75 -25.10 -19.07
N PRO A 232 5.05 -25.08 -18.72
CA PRO A 232 5.48 -24.85 -17.35
C PRO A 232 4.85 -23.58 -16.73
N LEU A 233 4.65 -22.53 -17.54
CA LEU A 233 4.08 -21.27 -17.08
C LEU A 233 2.56 -21.36 -16.85
N SER A 234 1.82 -22.12 -17.65
CA SER A 234 0.40 -22.42 -17.38
C SER A 234 0.20 -23.19 -16.06
N GLU A 235 1.15 -24.06 -15.69
CA GLU A 235 1.13 -24.76 -14.39
C GLU A 235 1.35 -23.78 -13.23
N ILE A 236 2.27 -22.82 -13.38
CA ILE A 236 2.46 -21.73 -12.41
C ILE A 236 1.17 -20.95 -12.22
N PHE A 237 0.53 -20.51 -13.31
CA PHE A 237 -0.71 -19.73 -13.24
C PHE A 237 -1.83 -20.50 -12.53
N MET A 238 -2.00 -21.78 -12.85
CA MET A 238 -2.97 -22.65 -12.19
C MET A 238 -2.69 -22.79 -10.68
N MET A 239 -1.44 -23.06 -10.29
CA MET A 239 -1.04 -23.20 -8.88
C MET A 239 -1.24 -21.89 -8.11
N ALA A 240 -0.79 -20.77 -8.68
CA ALA A 240 -0.91 -19.46 -8.07
C ALA A 240 -2.37 -19.01 -7.94
N LYS A 241 -3.21 -19.30 -8.93
CA LYS A 241 -4.66 -19.05 -8.90
C LYS A 241 -5.33 -19.88 -7.81
N LYS A 242 -5.07 -21.19 -7.76
CA LYS A 242 -5.61 -22.09 -6.73
C LYS A 242 -5.22 -21.60 -5.33
N PHE A 243 -3.95 -21.24 -5.13
CA PHE A 243 -3.46 -20.72 -3.87
C PHE A 243 -4.13 -19.41 -3.44
N ALA A 244 -4.43 -18.51 -4.39
CA ALA A 244 -5.16 -17.28 -4.11
C ALA A 244 -6.61 -17.55 -3.71
N LEU A 245 -7.27 -18.49 -4.40
CA LEU A 245 -8.65 -18.90 -4.11
C LEU A 245 -8.78 -19.52 -2.71
N GLU A 246 -7.87 -20.43 -2.34
CA GLU A 246 -7.84 -21.05 -1.01
C GLU A 246 -7.63 -20.02 0.12
N ARG A 247 -6.93 -18.93 -0.17
CA ARG A 247 -6.68 -17.82 0.76
C ARG A 247 -7.78 -16.75 0.73
N GLY A 248 -8.68 -16.79 -0.24
CA GLY A 248 -9.68 -15.75 -0.47
C GLY A 248 -9.09 -14.37 -0.78
N SER A 249 -7.88 -14.29 -1.36
CA SER A 249 -7.23 -13.01 -1.64
C SER A 249 -6.15 -13.09 -2.72
N ARG A 250 -6.19 -12.18 -3.69
CA ARG A 250 -5.17 -11.93 -4.73
C ARG A 250 -4.21 -10.81 -4.34
N SER A 251 -3.93 -10.63 -3.05
CA SER A 251 -3.06 -9.55 -2.60
C SER A 251 -1.57 -9.78 -2.94
N GLY A 252 -0.77 -8.72 -2.95
CA GLY A 252 0.69 -8.83 -3.08
C GLY A 252 1.31 -9.62 -1.92
N ARG A 253 0.67 -9.61 -0.73
CA ARG A 253 1.04 -10.48 0.40
C ARG A 253 0.79 -11.95 0.09
N THR A 254 -0.33 -12.29 -0.56
CA THR A 254 -0.61 -13.65 -1.03
C THR A 254 0.45 -14.11 -2.02
N ALA A 255 0.75 -13.29 -3.04
CA ALA A 255 1.78 -13.60 -4.04
C ALA A 255 3.17 -13.79 -3.42
N THR A 256 3.55 -12.93 -2.46
CA THR A 256 4.82 -13.05 -1.73
C THR A 256 4.90 -14.37 -0.96
N LEU A 257 3.82 -14.76 -0.28
CA LEU A 257 3.78 -16.01 0.45
C LEU A 257 3.80 -17.23 -0.48
N PHE A 258 3.12 -17.16 -1.63
CA PHE A 258 3.19 -18.18 -2.67
C PHE A 258 4.64 -18.41 -3.12
N ALA A 259 5.34 -17.35 -3.56
CA ALA A 259 6.73 -17.44 -4.01
C ALA A 259 7.68 -17.97 -2.92
N LYS A 260 7.50 -17.53 -1.68
CA LYS A 260 8.23 -18.04 -0.51
C LYS A 260 8.02 -19.53 -0.27
N MET A 261 6.80 -20.03 -0.45
CA MET A 261 6.47 -21.44 -0.28
C MET A 261 7.05 -22.27 -1.42
N VAL A 262 6.95 -21.79 -2.66
CA VAL A 262 7.59 -22.39 -3.84
C VAL A 262 9.09 -22.56 -3.59
N ARG A 263 9.78 -21.49 -3.20
CA ARG A 263 11.24 -21.52 -2.97
C ARG A 263 11.66 -22.53 -1.90
N ARG A 264 10.79 -22.79 -0.92
CA ARG A 264 11.00 -23.74 0.17
C ARG A 264 10.56 -25.17 -0.16
N GLY A 265 10.05 -25.43 -1.36
CA GLY A 265 9.52 -26.74 -1.75
C GLY A 265 8.22 -27.12 -1.04
N LEU A 266 7.45 -26.13 -0.55
CA LEU A 266 6.20 -26.35 0.19
C LEU A 266 4.95 -26.35 -0.71
N ILE A 267 5.12 -26.11 -2.01
CA ILE A 267 4.07 -26.24 -3.02
C ILE A 267 4.31 -27.56 -3.75
N GLU A 268 3.42 -28.53 -3.52
CA GLU A 268 3.51 -29.85 -4.17
C GLU A 268 3.44 -29.72 -5.69
N ASN A 269 4.20 -30.57 -6.40
CA ASN A 269 4.29 -30.64 -7.85
C ASN A 269 4.90 -29.41 -8.55
N TRP A 270 5.53 -28.49 -7.83
CA TRP A 270 6.29 -27.40 -8.45
C TRP A 270 7.42 -27.94 -9.35
N LYS A 271 7.46 -27.48 -10.60
CA LYS A 271 8.58 -27.66 -11.53
C LYS A 271 9.01 -26.29 -12.01
N GLU A 272 10.31 -26.02 -11.96
CA GLU A 272 10.86 -24.77 -12.48
C GLU A 272 10.64 -24.70 -14.00
N PRO A 273 10.09 -23.59 -14.54
CA PRO A 273 10.05 -23.37 -15.99
C PRO A 273 11.46 -23.35 -16.54
N GLN A 274 11.70 -24.12 -17.62
CA GLN A 274 12.92 -24.03 -18.39
C GLN A 274 12.94 -22.76 -19.25
#